data_AF-A0A355EJF8-F1
#
_entry.id   AF-A0A355EJF8-F1
#
_cell.length_a   1.000
_cell.length_b   1.000
_cell.length_c   1.000
_cell.angle_alpha   90.00
_cell.angle_beta   90.00
_cell.angle_gamma   90.00
#
_symmetry.space_group_name_H-M   'P 1'
#
loop_
_entity.id
_entity.type
_entity.pdbx_description
1 polymer ?
#
loop_
_entity_poly.entity_id
_entity_poly.type
_entity_poly.pdbx_seq_one_letter_code
_entity_poly.pdbx_strand_id
1 'polypeptide(L)'
;MAAVAAVDQDTAEDALDLIEVDYEPLQPVFDPREAMKEGAPQIHGEITRNTSCAWEDWGVARKSHSFTPVNNVAANVLIAYGDVEKGFAEADYIREDHSRSPGTSHMAMEPHTMVASWDPFEEKLDVWMNHMAYELKRYWLHKTLGIPITKIRIHKTYVGGAFGGKAPCFDYEVIAGFLARKLCKPVKIELTREEVFSSCRNSHRFDIDIKTGVKKDGTIVAQRCSVIVDAGAYKCSAPVAMFLSHAMCDSCLDRKNVRHEGVAVYTNKNFNFARRGHGAPQMRLAADSQYDQICEDLGLDPVEFLLKNLRKKGDV
;
A
#
# COMPACT_ATOMS: atom_id res chain seq x y z
N MET A 1 21.60 -4.78 -2.20
CA MET A 1 22.73 -3.90 -2.54
C MET A 1 23.31 -3.37 -1.22
N ALA A 2 24.62 -3.14 -1.14
CA ALA A 2 25.36 -3.00 0.11
C ALA A 2 25.02 -1.73 0.93
N ALA A 3 25.62 -1.60 2.12
CA ALA A 3 25.56 -0.40 2.94
C ALA A 3 26.94 -0.11 3.54
N VAL A 4 27.26 1.17 3.70
CA VAL A 4 28.54 1.65 4.24
C VAL A 4 28.29 2.41 5.55
N ALA A 5 29.23 2.30 6.49
CA ALA A 5 29.31 3.15 7.66
C ALA A 5 30.71 3.78 7.73
N ALA A 6 30.77 5.10 7.82
CA ALA A 6 32.00 5.87 7.94
C ALA A 6 31.90 6.87 9.10
N VAL A 7 32.98 7.61 9.35
CA VAL A 7 33.07 8.59 10.45
C VAL A 7 32.33 9.90 10.15
N ASP A 8 32.08 10.19 8.87
CA ASP A 8 31.34 11.32 8.35
C ASP A 8 30.64 10.95 7.03
N GLN A 9 29.84 11.88 6.51
CA GLN A 9 29.03 11.68 5.31
C GLN A 9 29.90 11.59 4.04
N ASP A 10 30.84 12.52 3.86
CA ASP A 10 31.71 12.58 2.68
C ASP A 10 32.48 11.26 2.50
N THR A 11 33.06 10.73 3.58
CA THR A 11 33.75 9.43 3.55
C THR A 11 32.80 8.27 3.22
N ALA A 12 31.53 8.34 3.64
CA ALA A 12 30.54 7.32 3.33
C ALA A 12 30.14 7.33 1.85
N GLU A 13 30.00 8.53 1.26
CA GLU A 13 29.71 8.72 -0.17
C GLU A 13 30.89 8.23 -1.03
N ASP A 14 32.12 8.66 -0.71
CA ASP A 14 33.34 8.19 -1.40
C ASP A 14 33.48 6.67 -1.34
N ALA A 15 33.14 6.06 -0.20
CA ALA A 15 33.23 4.61 -0.03
C ALA A 15 32.12 3.85 -0.76
N LEU A 16 30.97 4.47 -1.08
CA LEU A 16 29.94 3.87 -1.93
C LEU A 16 30.42 3.78 -3.39
N ASP A 17 31.17 4.78 -3.87
CA ASP A 17 31.73 4.81 -5.23
C ASP A 17 32.79 3.72 -5.48
N LEU A 18 33.35 3.15 -4.41
CA LEU A 18 34.30 2.04 -4.48
C LEU A 18 33.62 0.66 -4.60
N ILE A 19 32.28 0.59 -4.49
CA ILE A 19 31.55 -0.67 -4.56
C ILE A 19 31.17 -0.98 -6.01
N GLU A 20 31.83 -1.98 -6.59
CA GLU A 20 31.46 -2.53 -7.89
C GLU A 20 30.40 -3.63 -7.75
N VAL A 21 29.35 -3.57 -8.57
CA VAL A 21 28.28 -4.58 -8.61
C VAL A 21 28.00 -4.96 -10.06
N ASP A 22 28.16 -6.25 -10.37
CA ASP A 22 27.78 -6.80 -11.67
C ASP A 22 26.32 -7.24 -11.67
N TYR A 23 25.59 -6.84 -12.71
CA TYR A 23 24.19 -7.21 -12.92
C TYR A 23 24.03 -7.97 -14.24
N GLU A 24 23.14 -8.96 -14.24
CA GLU A 24 22.53 -9.48 -15.45
C GLU A 24 21.16 -8.80 -15.61
N PRO A 25 20.99 -7.84 -16.54
CA PRO A 25 19.72 -7.16 -16.71
C PRO A 25 18.63 -8.11 -17.22
N LEU A 26 17.52 -8.19 -16.50
CA LEU A 26 16.32 -8.94 -16.91
C LEU A 26 15.28 -7.99 -17.51
N GLN A 27 14.41 -8.52 -18.37
CA GLN A 27 13.31 -7.76 -18.97
C GLN A 27 12.34 -7.25 -17.88
N PRO A 28 12.18 -5.93 -17.70
CA PRO A 28 11.26 -5.41 -16.71
C PRO A 28 9.83 -5.31 -17.25
N VAL A 29 8.86 -5.29 -16.34
CA VAL A 29 7.45 -4.99 -16.62
C VAL A 29 6.93 -3.93 -15.66
N PHE A 30 6.47 -2.80 -16.20
CA PHE A 30 6.08 -1.62 -15.41
C PHE A 30 4.58 -1.34 -15.41
N ASP A 31 3.82 -1.91 -16.34
CA ASP A 31 2.36 -1.76 -16.36
C ASP A 31 1.69 -3.00 -15.77
N PRO A 32 0.78 -2.86 -14.80
CA PRO A 32 0.14 -4.01 -14.16
C PRO A 32 -0.75 -4.81 -15.11
N ARG A 33 -1.34 -4.22 -16.16
CA ARG A 33 -2.12 -4.99 -17.16
C ARG A 33 -1.21 -5.85 -18.02
N GLU A 34 -0.03 -5.33 -18.39
CA GLU A 34 0.98 -6.11 -19.11
C GLU A 34 1.59 -7.22 -18.24
N ALA A 35 1.84 -6.95 -16.95
CA ALA A 35 2.39 -7.92 -16.01
C ALA A 35 1.49 -9.16 -15.79
N MET A 36 0.18 -9.03 -16.01
CA MET A 36 -0.78 -10.13 -15.89
C MET A 36 -0.93 -10.99 -17.15
N LYS A 37 -0.32 -10.60 -18.28
CA LYS A 37 -0.44 -11.37 -19.52
C LYS A 37 0.37 -12.67 -19.44
N GLU A 38 -0.10 -13.67 -20.17
CA GLU A 38 0.67 -14.89 -20.39
C GLU A 38 2.02 -14.56 -21.04
N GLY A 39 3.10 -15.14 -20.53
CA GLY A 39 4.46 -14.91 -21.02
C GLY A 39 5.13 -13.61 -20.52
N ALA A 40 4.45 -12.80 -19.70
CA ALA A 40 5.09 -11.64 -19.07
C ALA A 40 6.25 -12.07 -18.14
N PRO A 41 7.31 -11.25 -17.99
CA PRO A 41 8.39 -11.54 -17.04
C PRO A 41 7.84 -11.78 -15.64
N GLN A 42 8.19 -12.91 -15.03
CA GLN A 42 7.77 -13.26 -13.68
C GLN A 42 8.69 -12.56 -12.67
N ILE A 43 8.12 -11.71 -11.80
CA ILE A 43 8.90 -10.92 -10.84
C ILE A 43 9.27 -11.72 -9.59
N HIS A 44 8.35 -12.58 -9.14
CA HIS A 44 8.56 -13.44 -7.96
C HIS A 44 8.34 -14.90 -8.33
N GLY A 45 9.29 -15.75 -7.99
CA GLY A 45 9.11 -17.20 -8.01
C GLY A 45 8.25 -17.69 -6.85
N GLU A 46 8.53 -18.90 -6.35
CA GLU A 46 7.92 -19.37 -5.10
C GLU A 46 8.34 -18.48 -3.93
N ILE A 47 7.36 -17.85 -3.27
CA ILE A 47 7.60 -17.07 -2.07
C ILE A 47 7.47 -18.01 -0.87
N THR A 48 8.61 -18.45 -0.35
CA THR A 48 8.68 -19.28 0.85
C THR A 48 8.69 -18.42 2.12
N ARG A 49 7.98 -18.86 3.16
CA ARG A 49 7.93 -18.19 4.47
C ARG A 49 8.82 -18.95 5.44
N ASN A 50 9.91 -18.33 5.90
CA ASN A 50 10.83 -18.89 6.89
C ASN A 50 10.62 -18.36 8.31
N THR A 51 9.65 -17.47 8.51
CA THR A 51 9.26 -16.93 9.81
C THR A 51 7.73 -16.82 9.90
N SER A 52 7.20 -16.88 11.12
CA SER A 52 5.80 -16.54 11.41
C SER A 52 5.46 -15.12 10.94
N CYS A 53 4.21 -14.92 10.49
CA CYS A 53 3.70 -13.59 10.19
C CYS A 53 3.18 -12.86 11.45
N ALA A 54 2.97 -11.54 11.33
CA ALA A 54 2.47 -10.72 12.44
C ALA A 54 1.17 -11.24 13.06
N TRP A 55 0.28 -11.81 12.24
CA TRP A 55 -0.96 -12.40 12.74
C TRP A 55 -0.70 -13.59 13.67
N GLU A 56 0.22 -14.48 13.31
CA GLU A 56 0.61 -15.62 14.14
C GLU A 56 1.27 -15.16 15.44
N ASP A 57 2.17 -14.19 15.36
CA ASP A 57 2.85 -13.63 16.53
C ASP A 57 1.88 -12.92 17.49
N TRP A 58 0.77 -12.41 16.97
CA TRP A 58 -0.31 -11.80 17.75
C TRP A 58 -1.39 -12.81 18.19
N GLY A 59 -1.18 -14.12 17.97
CA GLY A 59 -2.10 -15.17 18.41
C GLY A 59 -3.35 -15.30 17.54
N VAL A 60 -3.40 -14.67 16.37
CA VAL A 60 -4.47 -14.88 15.39
C VAL A 60 -4.18 -16.18 14.64
N ALA A 61 -5.19 -17.05 14.52
CA ALA A 61 -5.11 -18.34 13.83
C ALA A 61 -5.03 -18.21 12.29
N ARG A 62 -4.19 -17.30 11.80
CA ARG A 62 -3.92 -17.06 10.39
C ARG A 62 -2.45 -17.36 10.12
N LYS A 63 -2.18 -18.58 9.66
CA LYS A 63 -0.82 -19.03 9.39
C LYS A 63 -0.25 -18.40 8.12
N SER A 64 1.04 -18.13 8.14
CA SER A 64 1.78 -17.86 6.92
C SER A 64 1.86 -19.14 6.08
N HIS A 65 1.74 -19.00 4.77
CA HIS A 65 1.91 -20.10 3.82
C HIS A 65 2.77 -19.64 2.65
N SER A 66 3.55 -20.56 2.10
CA SER A 66 4.22 -20.33 0.83
C SER A 66 3.17 -20.13 -0.26
N PHE A 67 3.51 -19.33 -1.27
CA PHE A 67 2.68 -19.18 -2.46
C PHE A 67 3.52 -18.79 -3.65
N THR A 68 3.13 -19.28 -4.83
CA THR A 68 3.73 -18.87 -6.10
C THR A 68 2.74 -17.92 -6.79
N PRO A 69 3.11 -16.66 -7.04
CA PRO A 69 2.29 -15.75 -7.82
C PRO A 69 2.08 -16.32 -9.22
N VAL A 70 0.84 -16.31 -9.70
CA VAL A 70 0.51 -16.63 -11.09
C VAL A 70 0.21 -15.33 -11.80
N ASN A 71 0.78 -15.12 -13.00
CA ASN A 71 0.60 -13.89 -13.78
C ASN A 71 0.90 -12.62 -12.98
N ASN A 72 1.97 -12.64 -12.18
CA ASN A 72 2.37 -11.56 -11.27
C ASN A 72 1.28 -11.09 -10.28
N VAL A 73 0.22 -11.87 -10.04
CA VAL A 73 -0.84 -11.52 -9.08
C VAL A 73 -0.38 -11.82 -7.65
N ALA A 74 -0.25 -10.77 -6.85
CA ALA A 74 0.23 -10.81 -5.47
C ALA A 74 -0.86 -11.15 -4.45
N ALA A 75 -2.10 -10.72 -4.73
CA ALA A 75 -3.28 -10.99 -3.90
C ALA A 75 -4.57 -10.62 -4.64
N ASN A 76 -5.66 -11.22 -4.20
CA ASN A 76 -7.01 -10.93 -4.68
C ASN A 76 -7.92 -10.52 -3.52
N VAL A 77 -8.91 -9.69 -3.81
CA VAL A 77 -10.01 -9.32 -2.91
C VAL A 77 -11.31 -9.50 -3.68
N LEU A 78 -12.27 -10.20 -3.09
CA LEU A 78 -13.64 -10.30 -3.57
C LEU A 78 -14.57 -9.91 -2.43
N ILE A 79 -15.41 -8.90 -2.67
CA ILE A 79 -16.47 -8.48 -1.76
C ILE A 79 -17.75 -8.45 -2.57
N ALA A 80 -18.71 -9.30 -2.21
CA ALA A 80 -19.95 -9.41 -2.92
C ALA A 80 -21.10 -9.64 -1.96
N TYR A 81 -22.22 -8.96 -2.20
CA TYR A 81 -23.47 -9.16 -1.50
C TYR A 81 -24.65 -8.72 -2.39
N GLY A 82 -25.83 -9.28 -2.13
CA GLY A 82 -26.97 -9.19 -3.04
C GLY A 82 -26.75 -9.97 -4.34
N ASP A 83 -27.50 -9.60 -5.37
CA ASP A 83 -27.41 -10.18 -6.73
C ASP A 83 -27.24 -9.05 -7.75
N VAL A 84 -26.00 -8.87 -8.22
CA VAL A 84 -25.63 -7.77 -9.11
C VAL A 84 -26.29 -7.91 -10.49
N GLU A 85 -26.50 -9.13 -10.98
CA GLU A 85 -27.12 -9.36 -12.29
C GLU A 85 -28.62 -9.07 -12.23
N LYS A 86 -29.29 -9.46 -11.14
CA LYS A 86 -30.67 -9.05 -10.86
C LYS A 86 -30.78 -7.52 -10.78
N GLY A 87 -29.89 -6.86 -10.04
CA GLY A 87 -29.92 -5.41 -9.91
C GLY A 87 -29.71 -4.68 -11.24
N PHE A 88 -28.86 -5.21 -12.14
CA PHE A 88 -28.74 -4.67 -13.50
C PHE A 88 -29.96 -4.93 -14.37
N ALA A 89 -30.60 -6.10 -14.27
CA ALA A 89 -31.85 -6.38 -14.99
C ALA A 89 -33.00 -5.46 -14.54
N GLU A 90 -32.97 -4.99 -13.30
CA GLU A 90 -33.92 -4.03 -12.75
C GLU A 90 -33.55 -2.58 -13.05
N ALA A 91 -32.34 -2.27 -13.52
CA ALA A 91 -31.93 -0.88 -13.78
C ALA A 91 -32.68 -0.29 -14.99
N ASP A 92 -33.08 0.98 -14.89
CA ASP A 92 -33.63 1.72 -16.03
C ASP A 92 -32.51 2.38 -16.86
N TYR A 93 -31.37 2.66 -16.24
CA TYR A 93 -30.17 3.21 -16.84
C TYR A 93 -28.93 2.53 -16.27
N ILE A 94 -27.96 2.22 -17.15
CA ILE A 94 -26.70 1.57 -16.77
C ILE A 94 -25.56 2.37 -17.40
N ARG A 95 -24.56 2.71 -16.58
CA ARG A 95 -23.35 3.39 -17.02
C ARG A 95 -22.11 2.54 -16.71
N GLU A 96 -21.16 2.53 -17.65
CA GLU A 96 -19.87 1.84 -17.55
C GLU A 96 -18.75 2.84 -17.86
N ASP A 97 -17.78 2.97 -16.94
CA ASP A 97 -16.63 3.86 -17.11
C ASP A 97 -15.33 3.19 -16.67
N HIS A 98 -14.22 3.70 -17.20
CA HIS A 98 -12.87 3.36 -16.77
C HIS A 98 -12.20 4.58 -16.14
N SER A 99 -11.57 4.40 -14.98
CA SER A 99 -10.80 5.43 -14.29
C SER A 99 -9.40 4.94 -13.93
N ARG A 100 -8.41 5.80 -14.12
CA ARG A 100 -7.02 5.56 -13.72
C ARG A 100 -6.55 6.65 -12.78
N SER A 101 -6.07 6.23 -11.61
CA SER A 101 -5.42 7.11 -10.63
C SER A 101 -3.93 6.76 -10.53
N PRO A 102 -3.00 7.71 -10.73
CA PRO A 102 -1.57 7.43 -10.62
C PRO A 102 -1.14 7.22 -9.16
N GLY A 103 0.00 6.54 -8.98
CA GLY A 103 0.71 6.54 -7.71
C GLY A 103 1.36 7.90 -7.47
N THR A 104 1.34 8.38 -6.22
CA THR A 104 1.83 9.72 -5.84
C THR A 104 2.61 9.66 -4.55
N SER A 105 3.57 10.57 -4.40
CA SER A 105 4.37 10.70 -3.17
C SER A 105 3.57 11.35 -2.04
N HIS A 106 3.99 11.06 -0.81
CA HIS A 106 3.49 11.71 0.41
C HIS A 106 3.97 13.15 0.54
N MET A 107 5.13 13.48 -0.04
CA MET A 107 5.73 14.82 0.02
C MET A 107 5.85 15.37 1.45
N ALA A 108 6.19 14.53 2.42
CA ALA A 108 6.57 15.02 3.75
C ALA A 108 7.81 15.92 3.61
N MET A 109 7.74 17.12 4.22
CA MET A 109 8.81 18.13 4.10
C MET A 109 10.12 17.64 4.72
N GLU A 110 10.03 16.94 5.85
CA GLU A 110 11.16 16.27 6.47
C GLU A 110 11.45 14.94 5.74
N PRO A 111 12.67 14.73 5.23
CA PRO A 111 13.10 13.44 4.70
C PRO A 111 13.05 12.32 5.75
N HIS A 112 13.26 11.09 5.29
CA HIS A 112 13.31 9.92 6.15
C HIS A 112 14.67 9.84 6.83
N THR A 113 14.67 9.67 8.16
CA THR A 113 15.89 9.73 8.95
C THR A 113 15.79 8.80 10.16
N MET A 114 16.91 8.19 10.51
CA MET A 114 17.06 7.43 11.74
C MET A 114 18.46 7.56 12.31
N VAL A 115 18.54 7.68 13.63
CA VAL A 115 19.74 7.44 14.43
C VAL A 115 19.51 6.17 15.24
N ALA A 116 20.41 5.22 15.17
CA ALA A 116 20.41 4.00 15.96
C ALA A 116 21.64 3.95 16.86
N SER A 117 21.49 3.48 18.10
CA SER A 117 22.56 3.25 19.05
C SER A 117 22.37 1.89 19.71
N TRP A 118 23.43 1.08 19.73
CA TRP A 118 23.42 -0.22 20.39
C TRP A 118 24.23 -0.16 21.67
N ASP A 119 23.62 -0.57 22.78
CA ASP A 119 24.30 -0.83 24.04
C ASP A 119 24.74 -2.30 24.09
N PRO A 120 26.05 -2.60 24.02
CA PRO A 120 26.54 -3.98 24.06
C PRO A 120 26.48 -4.62 25.44
N PHE A 121 26.33 -3.84 26.53
CA PHE A 121 26.23 -4.36 27.89
C PHE A 121 24.79 -4.77 28.21
N GLU A 122 23.82 -3.92 27.85
CA GLU A 122 22.41 -4.22 28.09
C GLU A 122 21.76 -5.01 26.95
N GLU A 123 22.45 -5.17 25.82
CA GLU A 123 21.95 -5.71 24.55
C GLU A 123 20.69 -4.99 24.09
N LYS A 124 20.70 -3.65 24.14
CA LYS A 124 19.56 -2.80 23.79
C LYS A 124 19.83 -1.96 22.56
N LEU A 125 18.80 -1.81 21.72
CA LEU A 125 18.78 -0.94 20.56
C LEU A 125 17.90 0.28 20.84
N ASP A 126 18.53 1.44 21.01
CA ASP A 126 17.89 2.74 21.12
C ASP A 126 17.85 3.43 19.76
N VAL A 127 16.67 3.92 19.36
CA VAL A 127 16.48 4.51 18.03
C VAL A 127 15.68 5.80 18.08
N TRP A 128 16.14 6.81 17.35
CA TRP A 128 15.46 8.08 17.13
C TRP A 128 15.15 8.19 15.65
N MET A 129 13.86 8.24 15.30
CA MET A 129 13.43 8.24 13.90
C MET A 129 12.16 9.05 13.74
N ASN A 130 11.88 9.50 12.53
CA ASN A 130 10.62 10.14 12.21
C ASN A 130 9.58 9.08 11.78
N HIS A 131 8.55 8.85 12.60
CA HIS A 131 7.62 7.74 12.40
C HIS A 131 6.14 8.10 12.64
N MET A 132 5.24 7.29 12.06
CA MET A 132 3.79 7.36 12.29
C MET A 132 3.23 6.12 13.01
N ALA A 133 3.98 5.01 13.07
CA ALA A 133 3.51 3.75 13.65
C ALA A 133 4.60 3.10 14.52
N TYR A 134 4.71 3.57 15.77
CA TYR A 134 5.71 3.11 16.74
C TYR A 134 5.78 1.59 16.83
N GLU A 135 4.64 0.93 17.13
CA GLU A 135 4.62 -0.51 17.37
C GLU A 135 4.92 -1.32 16.11
N LEU A 136 4.46 -0.85 14.95
CA LEU A 136 4.72 -1.54 13.68
C LEU A 136 6.22 -1.53 13.36
N LYS A 137 6.89 -0.38 13.53
CA LYS A 137 8.34 -0.28 13.31
C LYS A 137 9.12 -1.12 14.32
N ARG A 138 8.75 -1.05 15.61
CA ARG A 138 9.38 -1.82 16.68
C ARG A 138 9.27 -3.33 16.43
N TYR A 139 8.09 -3.80 16.00
CA TYR A 139 7.85 -5.18 15.63
C TYR A 139 8.73 -5.63 14.46
N TRP A 140 8.81 -4.85 13.38
CA TRP A 140 9.64 -5.23 12.23
C TRP A 140 11.14 -5.17 12.51
N LEU A 141 11.62 -4.18 13.29
CA LEU A 141 13.01 -4.17 13.75
C LEU A 141 13.32 -5.43 14.59
N HIS A 142 12.41 -5.83 15.48
CA HIS A 142 12.53 -7.08 16.26
C HIS A 142 12.66 -8.30 15.34
N LYS A 143 11.71 -8.46 14.41
CA LYS A 143 11.66 -9.63 13.51
C LYS A 143 12.89 -9.70 12.60
N THR A 144 13.33 -8.57 12.06
CA THR A 144 14.41 -8.55 11.07
C THR A 144 15.80 -8.61 11.71
N LEU A 145 16.02 -7.96 12.86
CA LEU A 145 17.33 -7.95 13.54
C LEU A 145 17.50 -9.09 14.55
N GLY A 146 16.43 -9.82 14.87
CA GLY A 146 16.45 -10.90 15.86
C GLY A 146 16.68 -10.41 17.30
N ILE A 147 16.40 -9.13 17.58
CA ILE A 147 16.55 -8.52 18.91
C ILE A 147 15.21 -8.62 19.64
N PRO A 148 15.13 -9.14 20.89
CA PRO A 148 13.86 -9.18 21.63
C PRO A 148 13.13 -7.84 21.61
N ILE A 149 11.81 -7.84 21.38
CA ILE A 149 11.05 -6.58 21.23
C ILE A 149 11.18 -5.65 22.46
N THR A 150 11.35 -6.24 23.65
CA THR A 150 11.58 -5.55 24.93
C THR A 150 12.94 -4.84 25.02
N LYS A 151 13.90 -5.23 24.16
CA LYS A 151 15.24 -4.66 24.04
C LYS A 151 15.36 -3.61 22.94
N ILE A 152 14.26 -3.31 22.23
CA ILE A 152 14.20 -2.22 21.26
C ILE A 152 13.40 -1.07 21.86
N ARG A 153 14.02 0.11 21.92
CA ARG A 153 13.40 1.34 22.40
C ARG A 153 13.40 2.39 21.29
N ILE A 154 12.21 2.75 20.81
CA ILE A 154 12.06 3.90 19.91
C ILE A 154 11.77 5.13 20.77
N HIS A 155 12.56 6.19 20.61
CA HIS A 155 12.41 7.44 21.33
C HIS A 155 11.44 8.37 20.61
N LYS A 156 10.68 9.13 21.39
CA LYS A 156 9.79 10.16 20.84
C LYS A 156 10.61 11.29 20.21
N THR A 157 10.27 11.62 18.97
CA THR A 157 10.86 12.73 18.19
C THR A 157 9.75 13.64 17.66
N TYR A 158 10.11 14.83 17.19
CA TYR A 158 9.23 15.63 16.35
C TYR A 158 9.25 15.07 14.92
N VAL A 159 8.10 15.10 14.23
CA VAL A 159 7.94 14.49 12.90
C VAL A 159 7.42 15.55 11.94
N GLY A 160 8.22 15.89 10.92
CA GLY A 160 7.91 16.89 9.90
C GLY A 160 7.00 16.37 8.77
N GLY A 161 5.91 15.71 9.17
CA GLY A 161 4.93 15.12 8.27
C GLY A 161 5.20 13.64 7.95
N ALA A 162 4.13 12.93 7.61
CA ALA A 162 4.20 11.49 7.31
C ALA A 162 3.13 11.07 6.30
N PHE A 163 1.87 11.47 6.51
CA PHE A 163 0.74 11.24 5.59
C PHE A 163 0.50 9.76 5.18
N GLY A 164 0.97 8.81 6.01
CA GLY A 164 0.99 7.37 5.76
C GLY A 164 2.37 6.81 5.38
N GLY A 165 3.24 7.65 4.81
CA GLY A 165 4.55 7.28 4.26
C GLY A 165 5.67 7.06 5.27
N LYS A 166 5.43 7.29 6.57
CA LYS A 166 6.38 6.97 7.67
C LYS A 166 5.84 5.89 8.62
N ALA A 167 4.83 5.14 8.19
CA ALA A 167 4.27 4.03 8.95
C ALA A 167 5.03 2.69 8.79
N PRO A 168 5.43 2.24 7.57
CA PRO A 168 6.11 0.95 7.43
C PRO A 168 7.53 1.03 7.98
N CYS A 169 8.15 -0.13 8.25
CA CYS A 169 9.59 -0.19 8.52
C CYS A 169 10.36 -0.09 7.20
N PHE A 170 11.42 0.72 7.16
CA PHE A 170 12.24 0.96 5.97
C PHE A 170 13.55 0.19 6.03
N ASP A 171 14.10 -0.10 4.86
CA ASP A 171 15.34 -0.88 4.74
C ASP A 171 16.50 -0.13 5.41
N TYR A 172 16.57 1.20 5.25
CA TYR A 172 17.56 2.04 5.94
C TYR A 172 17.45 1.98 7.48
N GLU A 173 16.24 1.75 8.03
CA GLU A 173 16.03 1.66 9.47
C GLU A 173 16.60 0.36 10.04
N VAL A 174 16.42 -0.73 9.31
CA VAL A 174 17.02 -2.02 9.62
C VAL A 174 18.54 -1.94 9.47
N ILE A 175 19.04 -1.33 8.39
CA ILE A 175 20.47 -1.16 8.12
C ILE A 175 21.14 -0.34 9.22
N ALA A 176 20.55 0.80 9.62
CA ALA A 176 21.07 1.62 10.71
C ALA A 176 21.14 0.83 12.03
N GLY A 177 20.09 0.09 12.37
CA GLY A 177 20.07 -0.77 13.56
C GLY A 177 21.12 -1.89 13.51
N PHE A 178 21.28 -2.53 12.35
CA PHE A 178 22.28 -3.56 12.13
C PHE A 178 23.72 -3.03 12.27
N LEU A 179 24.03 -1.92 11.60
CA LEU A 179 25.35 -1.29 11.64
C LEU A 179 25.69 -0.79 13.05
N ALA A 180 24.73 -0.15 13.73
CA ALA A 180 24.94 0.29 15.12
C ALA A 180 25.29 -0.88 16.04
N ARG A 181 24.57 -2.01 15.91
CA ARG A 181 24.87 -3.25 16.65
C ARG A 181 26.24 -3.82 16.31
N LYS A 182 26.60 -3.87 15.03
CA LYS A 182 27.88 -4.43 14.58
C LYS A 182 29.07 -3.58 15.03
N LEU A 183 28.92 -2.26 15.03
CA LEU A 183 30.00 -1.31 15.33
C LEU A 183 30.08 -0.92 16.82
N CYS A 184 29.02 -1.17 17.59
CA CYS A 184 28.84 -0.65 18.94
C CYS A 184 29.04 0.88 19.01
N LYS A 185 28.58 1.57 17.96
CA LYS A 185 28.63 3.04 17.83
C LYS A 185 27.28 3.53 17.30
N PRO A 186 26.88 4.77 17.64
CA PRO A 186 25.71 5.37 17.01
C PRO A 186 25.89 5.48 15.49
N VAL A 187 24.84 5.14 14.75
CA VAL A 187 24.79 5.24 13.28
C VAL A 187 23.60 6.10 12.89
N LYS A 188 23.85 7.14 12.09
CA LYS A 188 22.83 8.00 11.49
C LYS A 188 22.70 7.67 10.01
N ILE A 189 21.47 7.50 9.54
CA ILE A 189 21.14 7.51 8.11
C ILE A 189 20.07 8.56 7.88
N GLU A 190 20.33 9.49 6.98
CA GLU A 190 19.42 10.52 6.52
C GLU A 190 19.31 10.42 5.00
N LEU A 191 18.10 10.21 4.50
CA LEU A 191 17.88 10.14 3.06
C LEU A 191 17.82 11.55 2.47
N THR A 192 18.44 11.71 1.31
CA THR A 192 18.20 12.86 0.43
C THR A 192 16.76 12.86 -0.09
N ARG A 193 16.32 14.00 -0.64
CA ARG A 193 14.99 14.08 -1.26
C ARG A 193 14.85 13.11 -2.43
N GLU A 194 15.89 12.94 -3.24
CA GLU A 194 15.89 12.03 -4.38
C GLU A 194 15.70 10.58 -3.92
N GLU A 195 16.44 10.15 -2.89
CA GLU A 195 16.31 8.83 -2.30
C GLU A 195 14.92 8.59 -1.71
N VAL A 196 14.27 9.62 -1.14
CA VAL A 196 12.88 9.50 -0.69
C VAL A 196 11.95 9.16 -1.87
N PHE A 197 12.16 9.72 -3.07
CA PHE A 197 11.33 9.37 -4.22
C PHE A 197 11.65 8.00 -4.82
N SER A 198 12.93 7.64 -4.87
CA SER A 198 13.39 6.40 -5.52
C SER A 198 13.24 5.16 -4.64
N SER A 199 13.37 5.31 -3.32
CA SER A 199 13.41 4.19 -2.37
C SER A 199 12.25 4.15 -1.37
N CYS A 200 11.65 5.30 -1.01
CA CYS A 200 10.51 5.31 -0.09
C CYS A 200 9.19 5.04 -0.80
N ARG A 201 8.19 4.63 0.00
CA ARG A 201 6.97 4.02 -0.51
C ARG A 201 6.05 5.13 -0.98
N ASN A 202 5.38 4.92 -2.10
CA ASN A 202 4.39 5.86 -2.65
C ASN A 202 2.97 5.31 -2.51
N SER A 203 1.96 6.08 -2.90
CA SER A 203 0.61 5.53 -3.03
C SER A 203 0.50 4.61 -4.22
N HIS A 204 -0.39 3.63 -4.14
CA HIS A 204 -0.68 2.74 -5.25
C HIS A 204 -1.35 3.47 -6.42
N ARG A 205 -1.01 3.07 -7.65
CA ARG A 205 -1.84 3.30 -8.85
C ARG A 205 -3.04 2.37 -8.80
N PHE A 206 -4.19 2.88 -9.22
CA PHE A 206 -5.44 2.13 -9.38
C PHE A 206 -5.92 2.27 -10.83
N ASP A 207 -6.29 1.16 -11.44
CA ASP A 207 -7.10 1.12 -12.67
C ASP A 207 -8.45 0.49 -12.28
N ILE A 208 -9.54 1.23 -12.44
CA ILE A 208 -10.88 0.87 -11.97
C ILE A 208 -11.82 0.84 -13.16
N ASP A 209 -12.41 -0.32 -13.42
CA ASP A 209 -13.55 -0.48 -14.30
C ASP A 209 -14.81 -0.51 -13.42
N ILE A 210 -15.73 0.45 -13.60
CA ILE A 210 -16.90 0.63 -12.75
C ILE A 210 -18.19 0.65 -13.58
N LYS A 211 -19.15 -0.19 -13.17
CA LYS A 211 -20.47 -0.30 -13.77
C LYS A 211 -21.54 -0.05 -12.72
N THR A 212 -22.39 0.96 -12.91
CA THR A 212 -23.48 1.31 -12.00
C THR A 212 -24.82 1.26 -12.72
N GLY A 213 -25.79 0.58 -12.11
CA GLY A 213 -27.18 0.55 -12.55
C GLY A 213 -28.06 1.40 -11.64
N VAL A 214 -28.90 2.24 -12.23
CA VAL A 214 -29.82 3.13 -11.51
C VAL A 214 -31.24 3.06 -12.09
N LYS A 215 -32.23 3.41 -11.27
CA LYS A 215 -33.60 3.70 -11.71
C LYS A 215 -33.69 5.10 -12.30
N LYS A 216 -34.76 5.39 -13.06
CA LYS A 216 -35.01 6.74 -13.62
C LYS A 216 -35.07 7.84 -12.55
N ASP A 217 -35.47 7.48 -11.34
CA ASP A 217 -35.55 8.41 -10.22
C ASP A 217 -34.22 8.63 -9.49
N GLY A 218 -33.13 7.98 -9.93
CA GLY A 218 -31.80 8.07 -9.33
C GLY A 218 -31.50 7.04 -8.26
N THR A 219 -32.38 6.07 -7.97
CA THR A 219 -32.07 5.00 -7.00
C THR A 219 -30.99 4.07 -7.54
N ILE A 220 -29.89 3.87 -6.81
CA ILE A 220 -28.82 2.92 -7.18
C ILE A 220 -29.27 1.50 -6.86
N VAL A 221 -29.30 0.63 -7.87
CA VAL A 221 -29.77 -0.75 -7.72
C VAL A 221 -28.65 -1.78 -7.82
N ALA A 222 -27.57 -1.48 -8.54
CA ALA A 222 -26.41 -2.36 -8.66
C ALA A 222 -25.12 -1.58 -8.88
N GLN A 223 -24.01 -2.11 -8.34
CA GLN A 223 -22.67 -1.67 -8.72
C GLN A 223 -21.70 -2.84 -8.84
N ARG A 224 -20.95 -2.87 -9.94
CA ARG A 224 -19.84 -3.80 -10.14
C ARG A 224 -18.55 -3.01 -10.34
N CYS A 225 -17.53 -3.32 -9.57
CA CYS A 225 -16.19 -2.72 -9.69
C CYS A 225 -15.15 -3.81 -9.92
N SER A 226 -14.30 -3.63 -10.92
CA SER A 226 -13.06 -4.40 -11.11
C SER A 226 -11.88 -3.46 -10.93
N VAL A 227 -10.94 -3.82 -10.05
CA VAL A 227 -9.86 -2.95 -9.60
C VAL A 227 -8.53 -3.66 -9.80
N ILE A 228 -7.63 -3.04 -10.55
CA ILE A 228 -6.23 -3.46 -10.65
C ILE A 228 -5.39 -2.46 -9.85
N VAL A 229 -4.61 -2.97 -8.91
CA VAL A 229 -3.72 -2.17 -8.07
C VAL A 229 -2.26 -2.51 -8.35
N ASP A 230 -1.47 -1.49 -8.67
CA ASP A 230 -0.03 -1.62 -8.84
C ASP A 230 0.65 -1.75 -7.46
N ALA A 231 1.12 -2.96 -7.14
CA ALA A 231 1.82 -3.23 -5.89
C ALA A 231 3.28 -2.73 -5.92
N GLY A 232 3.84 -2.55 -7.12
CA GLY A 232 5.28 -2.43 -7.32
C GLY A 232 6.01 -3.76 -7.06
N ALA A 233 7.30 -3.69 -6.76
CA ALA A 233 8.15 -4.87 -6.64
C ALA A 233 7.81 -5.78 -5.46
N TYR A 234 7.05 -5.31 -4.46
CA TYR A 234 6.67 -6.10 -3.29
C TYR A 234 5.21 -5.85 -2.91
N LYS A 235 4.51 -6.88 -2.42
CA LYS A 235 3.05 -6.87 -2.22
C LYS A 235 2.59 -5.75 -1.29
N CYS A 236 3.36 -5.56 -0.22
CA CYS A 236 3.17 -4.54 0.80
C CYS A 236 1.69 -4.35 1.20
N SER A 237 1.16 -3.11 1.23
CA SER A 237 -0.23 -2.84 1.65
C SER A 237 -1.26 -2.82 0.50
N ALA A 238 -0.91 -3.27 -0.71
CA ALA A 238 -1.85 -3.34 -1.84
C ALA A 238 -3.14 -4.13 -1.53
N PRO A 239 -3.11 -5.29 -0.85
CA PRO A 239 -4.33 -6.01 -0.47
C PRO A 239 -5.24 -5.19 0.44
N VAL A 240 -4.65 -4.41 1.35
CA VAL A 240 -5.38 -3.52 2.26
C VAL A 240 -5.98 -2.35 1.48
N ALA A 241 -5.23 -1.77 0.53
CA ALA A 241 -5.72 -0.68 -0.31
C ALA A 241 -6.94 -1.11 -1.13
N MET A 242 -6.93 -2.32 -1.70
CA MET A 242 -8.07 -2.88 -2.44
C MET A 242 -9.29 -3.15 -1.57
N PHE A 243 -9.08 -3.63 -0.34
CA PHE A 243 -10.16 -3.83 0.61
C PHE A 243 -10.80 -2.50 1.03
N LEU A 244 -9.96 -1.53 1.40
CA LEU A 244 -10.43 -0.22 1.88
C LEU A 244 -11.05 0.62 0.77
N SER A 245 -10.63 0.45 -0.50
CA SER A 245 -11.26 1.12 -1.62
C SER A 245 -12.75 0.76 -1.74
N HIS A 246 -13.15 -0.44 -1.34
CA HIS A 246 -14.56 -0.79 -1.14
C HIS A 246 -15.07 -0.33 0.22
N ALA A 247 -14.49 -0.81 1.32
CA ALA A 247 -15.08 -0.69 2.66
C ALA A 247 -15.30 0.76 3.12
N MET A 248 -14.41 1.70 2.72
CA MET A 248 -14.56 3.12 3.06
C MET A 248 -15.53 3.86 2.14
N CYS A 249 -15.81 3.33 0.94
CA CYS A 249 -16.72 3.95 -0.01
C CYS A 249 -18.15 3.41 0.12
N ASP A 250 -18.28 2.16 0.53
CA ASP A 250 -19.55 1.46 0.69
C ASP A 250 -20.40 1.96 1.86
N SER A 251 -19.73 2.43 2.92
CA SER A 251 -20.39 2.96 4.11
C SER A 251 -21.18 4.26 3.87
N CYS A 252 -21.00 4.92 2.71
CA CYS A 252 -21.68 6.18 2.41
C CYS A 252 -23.04 6.00 1.73
N LEU A 253 -23.19 4.99 0.87
CA LEU A 253 -24.36 4.84 -0.01
C LEU A 253 -25.05 3.49 0.20
N ASP A 254 -26.38 3.50 0.25
CA ASP A 254 -27.20 2.30 0.37
C ASP A 254 -27.35 1.61 -0.99
N ARG A 255 -26.46 0.65 -1.25
CA ARG A 255 -26.47 -0.15 -2.48
C ARG A 255 -26.77 -1.58 -2.10
N LYS A 256 -27.84 -2.16 -2.65
CA LYS A 256 -28.29 -3.51 -2.27
C LYS A 256 -27.55 -4.64 -2.98
N ASN A 257 -27.03 -4.39 -4.18
CA ASN A 257 -26.37 -5.40 -4.99
C ASN A 257 -24.98 -4.89 -5.40
N VAL A 258 -23.93 -5.44 -4.80
CA VAL A 258 -22.55 -5.01 -5.06
C VAL A 258 -21.65 -6.20 -5.32
N ARG A 259 -20.78 -6.05 -6.32
CA ARG A 259 -19.66 -6.95 -6.57
C ARG A 259 -18.38 -6.15 -6.80
N HIS A 260 -17.44 -6.25 -5.88
CA HIS A 260 -16.14 -5.58 -5.94
C HIS A 260 -15.03 -6.62 -6.01
N GLU A 261 -14.31 -6.63 -7.12
CA GLU A 261 -13.19 -7.52 -7.39
C GLU A 261 -11.91 -6.71 -7.52
N GLY A 262 -10.87 -7.13 -6.82
CA GLY A 262 -9.57 -6.47 -6.82
C GLY A 262 -8.44 -7.45 -7.00
N VAL A 263 -7.47 -7.10 -7.85
CA VAL A 263 -6.20 -7.81 -8.01
C VAL A 263 -5.02 -6.86 -7.79
N ALA A 264 -4.10 -7.27 -6.92
CA ALA A 264 -2.83 -6.56 -6.72
C ALA A 264 -1.77 -7.22 -7.58
N VAL A 265 -1.07 -6.44 -8.39
CA VAL A 265 -0.14 -6.95 -9.40
C VAL A 265 1.27 -6.45 -9.13
N TYR A 266 2.25 -7.35 -9.16
CA TYR A 266 3.66 -7.00 -9.09
C TYR A 266 4.11 -6.29 -10.36
N THR A 267 4.94 -5.26 -10.20
CA THR A 267 5.64 -4.57 -11.30
C THR A 267 7.08 -4.27 -10.87
N ASN A 268 7.99 -3.94 -11.79
CA ASN A 268 9.37 -3.55 -11.46
C ASN A 268 9.49 -2.10 -10.94
N LYS A 269 8.38 -1.48 -10.55
CA LYS A 269 8.40 -0.16 -9.88
C LYS A 269 8.71 -0.31 -8.41
N ASN A 270 9.05 0.80 -7.76
CA ASN A 270 9.11 0.84 -6.31
C ASN A 270 7.76 0.40 -5.71
N PHE A 271 7.82 -0.31 -4.58
CA PHE A 271 6.63 -0.83 -3.93
C PHE A 271 5.93 0.24 -3.11
N ASN A 272 4.62 0.06 -3.02
CA ASN A 272 3.73 1.11 -2.55
C ASN A 272 3.20 0.84 -1.14
N PHE A 273 2.83 1.90 -0.44
CA PHE A 273 2.22 1.83 0.89
C PHE A 273 1.07 2.83 1.03
N ALA A 274 0.53 2.92 2.24
CA ALA A 274 -0.56 3.81 2.57
C ALA A 274 -0.20 5.29 2.39
N ARG A 275 -1.09 6.00 1.70
CA ARG A 275 -1.18 7.47 1.65
C ARG A 275 -2.57 7.87 2.17
N ARG A 276 -2.72 9.10 2.68
CA ARG A 276 -3.97 9.64 3.24
C ARG A 276 -5.23 9.16 2.48
N GLY A 277 -6.09 8.39 3.17
CA GLY A 277 -7.32 7.75 2.63
C GLY A 277 -7.17 6.30 2.14
N HIS A 278 -5.94 5.85 1.86
CA HIS A 278 -5.53 4.48 1.52
C HIS A 278 -6.50 3.66 0.66
N GLY A 279 -6.64 4.03 -0.62
CA GLY A 279 -7.49 3.34 -1.60
C GLY A 279 -8.87 4.00 -1.77
N ALA A 280 -9.39 4.66 -0.73
CA ALA A 280 -10.68 5.35 -0.82
C ALA A 280 -10.67 6.52 -1.81
N PRO A 281 -9.65 7.42 -1.85
CA PRO A 281 -9.66 8.53 -2.80
C PRO A 281 -9.70 8.08 -4.27
N GLN A 282 -8.99 7.00 -4.61
CA GLN A 282 -8.98 6.45 -5.96
C GLN A 282 -10.35 5.91 -6.37
N MET A 283 -11.02 5.18 -5.46
CA MET A 283 -12.37 4.67 -5.74
C MET A 283 -13.41 5.79 -5.76
N ARG A 284 -13.33 6.77 -4.86
CA ARG A 284 -14.25 7.92 -4.88
C ARG A 284 -14.11 8.74 -6.15
N LEU A 285 -12.89 8.95 -6.65
CA LEU A 285 -12.71 9.61 -7.94
C LEU A 285 -13.49 8.87 -9.06
N ALA A 286 -13.40 7.55 -9.13
CA ALA A 286 -14.14 6.75 -10.10
C ALA A 286 -15.66 6.80 -9.89
N ALA A 287 -16.12 6.56 -8.66
CA ALA A 287 -17.54 6.46 -8.33
C ALA A 287 -18.27 7.82 -8.39
N ASP A 288 -17.71 8.86 -7.78
CA ASP A 288 -18.33 10.20 -7.74
C ASP A 288 -18.40 10.83 -9.12
N SER A 289 -17.32 10.71 -9.92
CA SER A 289 -17.34 11.19 -11.30
C SER A 289 -18.41 10.47 -12.14
N GLN A 290 -18.61 9.16 -11.92
CA GLN A 290 -19.65 8.41 -12.62
C GLN A 290 -21.05 8.82 -12.13
N TYR A 291 -21.24 9.10 -10.84
CA TYR A 291 -22.53 9.57 -10.33
C TYR A 291 -22.90 10.94 -10.90
N ASP A 292 -21.95 11.88 -10.99
CA ASP A 292 -22.18 13.18 -11.63
C ASP A 292 -22.61 13.00 -13.09
N GLN A 293 -21.95 12.11 -13.83
CA GLN A 293 -22.29 11.81 -15.23
C GLN A 293 -23.66 11.13 -15.36
N ILE A 294 -24.01 10.20 -14.46
CA ILE A 294 -25.36 9.61 -14.40
C ILE A 294 -26.41 10.70 -14.16
N CYS A 295 -26.13 11.67 -13.28
CA CYS A 295 -27.04 12.76 -12.99
C CYS A 295 -27.23 13.67 -14.21
N GLU A 296 -26.14 14.00 -14.90
CA GLU A 296 -26.19 14.76 -16.16
C GLU A 296 -27.02 14.03 -17.24
N ASP A 297 -26.76 12.74 -17.45
CA ASP A 297 -27.45 11.92 -18.45
C ASP A 297 -28.97 11.82 -18.19
N LEU A 298 -29.39 11.80 -16.92
CA LEU A 298 -30.79 11.66 -16.51
C LEU A 298 -31.47 13.00 -16.14
N GLY A 299 -30.74 14.11 -16.17
CA GLY A 299 -31.26 15.41 -15.74
C GLY A 299 -31.62 15.48 -14.24
N LEU A 300 -30.88 14.76 -13.40
CA LEU A 300 -31.05 14.74 -11.95
C LEU A 300 -30.13 15.77 -11.29
N ASP A 301 -30.56 16.31 -10.16
CA ASP A 301 -29.67 17.10 -9.30
C ASP A 301 -28.71 16.15 -8.55
N PRO A 302 -27.38 16.38 -8.58
CA PRO A 302 -26.41 15.48 -7.97
C PRO A 302 -26.48 15.44 -6.44
N VAL A 303 -26.91 16.53 -5.79
CA VAL A 303 -27.07 16.57 -4.34
C VAL A 303 -28.28 15.74 -3.93
N GLU A 304 -29.41 15.90 -4.62
CA GLU A 304 -30.62 15.10 -4.39
C GLU A 304 -30.38 13.61 -4.69
N PHE A 305 -29.61 13.29 -5.74
CA PHE A 305 -29.19 11.93 -6.05
C PHE A 305 -28.40 11.30 -4.89
N LEU A 306 -27.39 12.01 -4.37
CA LEU A 306 -26.61 11.52 -3.25
C LEU A 306 -27.47 11.35 -2.00
N LEU A 307 -28.25 12.38 -1.62
CA LEU A 307 -29.14 12.35 -0.44
C LEU A 307 -30.14 11.20 -0.50
N LYS A 308 -30.70 10.92 -1.67
CA LYS A 308 -31.60 9.77 -1.89
C LYS A 308 -30.93 8.45 -1.56
N ASN A 309 -29.67 8.29 -1.97
CA ASN A 309 -28.92 7.05 -1.85
C ASN A 309 -28.06 6.96 -0.58
N LEU A 310 -28.13 7.92 0.34
CA LEU A 310 -27.37 7.84 1.59
C LEU A 310 -27.86 6.68 2.48
N ARG A 311 -26.91 5.99 3.11
CA ARG A 311 -27.24 5.07 4.20
C ARG A 311 -27.91 5.81 5.35
N LYS A 312 -28.93 5.21 5.94
CA LYS A 312 -29.71 5.69 7.08
C LYS A 312 -29.48 4.79 8.29
N LYS A 313 -29.79 5.32 9.46
CA LYS A 313 -29.73 4.55 10.71
C LYS A 313 -30.65 3.33 10.60
N GLY A 314 -30.07 2.15 10.75
CA GLY A 314 -30.80 0.88 10.69
C GLY A 314 -30.66 0.14 9.36
N ASP A 315 -30.03 0.74 8.35
CA ASP A 315 -29.67 0.01 7.14
C ASP A 315 -28.63 -1.06 7.45
N VAL A 316 -28.82 -2.23 6.85
CA VAL A 316 -27.93 -3.40 6.92
C VAL A 316 -27.17 -3.47 5.61
#